data_AF-A0A935Y5U5-F1
#
_entry.id   AF-A0A935Y5U5-F1
#
_cell.length_a   1.000
_cell.length_b   1.000
_cell.length_c   1.000
_cell.angle_alpha   90.00
_cell.angle_beta   90.00
_cell.angle_gamma   90.00
#
_symmetry.space_group_name_H-M   'P 1'
#
loop_
_entity.id
_entity.type
_entity.pdbx_description
1 polymer ?
#
loop_
_entity_poly.entity_id
_entity_poly.type
_entity_poly.pdbx_seq_one_letter_code
_entity_poly.pdbx_strand_id
1 'polypeptide(L)'
;MAYYNLDANQQADSTFAKVLEITPTYAQGWLMRARANRGMDPDNTLFLAKPFYEKYIELAGSDKEKNKANLVIAYNYLAYYYVQQSDNAMAKTYFELTTSLDPTNQQAVEALNILNKGGK
;
A
#
# COMPACT_ATOMS: atom_id res chain seq x y z
N MET A 1 -10.78 -22.76 -5.64
CA MET A 1 -10.76 -21.34 -6.07
C MET A 1 -9.56 -20.58 -5.50
N ALA A 2 -9.21 -20.71 -4.22
CA ALA A 2 -8.05 -20.01 -3.62
C ALA A 2 -6.69 -20.32 -4.29
N TYR A 3 -6.41 -21.58 -4.64
CA TYR A 3 -5.15 -21.98 -5.29
C TYR A 3 -4.93 -21.32 -6.68
N TYR A 4 -5.97 -21.23 -7.50
CA TYR A 4 -5.88 -20.62 -8.83
C TYR A 4 -5.51 -19.12 -8.77
N ASN A 5 -6.04 -18.42 -7.77
CA ASN A 5 -5.74 -17.01 -7.56
C ASN A 5 -4.30 -16.80 -7.07
N LEU A 6 -3.77 -17.72 -6.27
CA LEU A 6 -2.38 -17.68 -5.82
C LEU A 6 -1.41 -17.81 -7.00
N ASP A 7 -1.63 -18.79 -7.88
CA ASP A 7 -0.81 -18.99 -9.09
C ASP A 7 -0.87 -17.79 -10.03
N ALA A 8 -2.07 -17.24 -10.25
CA ALA A 8 -2.26 -16.05 -11.07
C ALA A 8 -1.54 -14.81 -10.49
N ASN A 9 -1.54 -14.64 -9.17
CA ASN A 9 -0.84 -13.55 -8.50
C ASN A 9 0.69 -13.70 -8.63
N GLN A 10 1.23 -14.91 -8.48
CA GLN A 10 2.67 -15.15 -8.67
C GLN A 10 3.10 -14.85 -10.11
N GLN A 11 2.31 -15.29 -11.10
CA GLN A 11 2.57 -15.01 -12.51
C GLN A 11 2.50 -13.51 -12.82
N ALA A 12 1.53 -12.80 -12.24
CA ALA A 12 1.41 -11.35 -12.38
C ALA A 12 2.65 -10.63 -11.80
N ASP A 13 3.09 -10.98 -10.59
CA ASP A 13 4.28 -10.37 -9.98
C ASP A 13 5.52 -10.58 -10.85
N SER A 14 5.77 -11.82 -11.31
CA SER A 14 6.90 -12.15 -12.17
C SER A 14 6.89 -11.38 -13.50
N THR A 15 5.70 -11.22 -14.09
CA THR A 15 5.55 -10.47 -15.35
C THR A 15 5.91 -9.00 -15.16
N PHE A 16 5.38 -8.36 -14.12
CA PHE A 16 5.68 -6.96 -13.84
C PHE A 16 7.10 -6.74 -13.33
N ALA A 17 7.71 -7.72 -12.66
CA ALA A 17 9.13 -7.67 -12.32
C ALA A 17 10.00 -7.51 -13.58
N LYS A 18 9.77 -8.32 -14.62
CA LYS A 18 10.49 -8.21 -15.90
C LYS A 18 10.26 -6.88 -16.61
N VAL A 19 9.03 -6.33 -16.55
CA VAL A 19 8.73 -5.01 -17.12
C VAL A 19 9.55 -3.91 -16.42
N LEU A 20 9.69 -4.01 -15.10
CA LEU A 20 10.38 -3.02 -14.28
C LEU A 20 11.91 -3.13 -14.36
N GLU A 21 12.47 -4.25 -14.83
CA GLU A 21 13.89 -4.33 -15.20
C GLU A 21 14.23 -3.36 -16.34
N ILE A 22 13.29 -3.14 -17.26
CA ILE A 22 13.44 -2.25 -18.42
C ILE A 22 12.97 -0.83 -18.08
N THR A 23 11.88 -0.71 -17.31
CA THR A 23 11.21 0.57 -17.03
C THR A 23 11.00 0.78 -15.52
N PRO A 24 12.07 0.96 -14.73
CA PRO A 24 11.98 0.98 -13.26
C PRO A 24 11.21 2.19 -12.72
N THR A 25 10.98 3.23 -13.53
CA THR A 25 10.19 4.41 -13.15
C THR A 25 8.70 4.28 -13.49
N TYR A 26 8.27 3.14 -14.04
CA TYR A 26 6.87 2.92 -14.38
C TYR A 26 6.04 2.62 -13.13
N ALA A 27 5.45 3.67 -12.55
CA ALA A 27 4.66 3.60 -11.32
C ALA A 27 3.58 2.50 -11.36
N GLN A 28 2.83 2.37 -12.45
CA GLN A 28 1.77 1.36 -12.56
C GLN A 28 2.31 -0.07 -12.51
N GLY A 29 3.53 -0.32 -13.01
CA GLY A 29 4.19 -1.62 -12.85
C GLY A 29 4.40 -1.98 -11.38
N TRP A 30 4.87 -1.03 -10.58
CA TRP A 30 5.01 -1.21 -9.12
C TRP A 30 3.67 -1.43 -8.43
N LEU A 31 2.63 -0.69 -8.82
CA LEU A 31 1.28 -0.90 -8.29
C LEU A 31 0.77 -2.33 -8.58
N MET A 32 1.02 -2.85 -9.78
CA MET A 32 0.57 -4.20 -10.13
C MET A 32 1.31 -5.27 -9.31
N ARG A 33 2.61 -5.10 -9.08
CA ARG A 33 3.36 -5.96 -8.14
C ARG A 33 2.79 -5.88 -6.72
N ALA A 34 2.47 -4.69 -6.24
CA ALA A 34 1.85 -4.52 -4.93
C ALA A 34 0.51 -5.26 -4.81
N ARG A 35 -0.35 -5.16 -5.84
CA ARG A 35 -1.64 -5.86 -5.88
C ARG A 35 -1.48 -7.37 -5.92
N ALA A 36 -0.57 -7.88 -6.75
CA ALA A 36 -0.26 -9.31 -6.82
C ALA A 36 0.20 -9.83 -5.46
N ASN A 37 1.15 -9.15 -4.82
CA ASN A 37 1.68 -9.55 -3.51
C ASN A 37 0.65 -9.45 -2.39
N ARG A 38 -0.24 -8.47 -2.42
CA ARG A 38 -1.38 -8.41 -1.50
C ARG A 38 -2.36 -9.56 -1.74
N GLY A 39 -2.55 -9.99 -2.99
CA GLY A 39 -3.36 -11.17 -3.31
C GLY A 39 -2.74 -12.49 -2.83
N MET A 40 -1.41 -12.53 -2.68
CA MET A 40 -0.69 -13.68 -2.09
C MET A 40 -0.68 -13.65 -0.55
N ASP A 41 -0.90 -12.48 0.06
CA ASP A 41 -0.96 -12.27 1.50
C ASP A 41 -2.23 -11.49 1.89
N PRO A 42 -3.42 -12.10 1.75
CA PRO A 42 -4.71 -11.41 1.90
C PRO A 42 -4.95 -10.87 3.31
N ASP A 43 -4.37 -11.53 4.31
CA ASP A 43 -4.49 -11.17 5.74
C ASP A 43 -3.36 -10.23 6.20
N ASN A 44 -2.47 -9.81 5.29
CA ASN A 44 -1.29 -8.98 5.57
C ASN A 44 -0.42 -9.53 6.71
N THR A 45 -0.24 -10.85 6.76
CA THR A 45 0.58 -11.51 7.79
C THR A 45 2.07 -11.30 7.56
N LEU A 46 2.49 -11.23 6.30
CA LEU A 46 3.89 -11.07 5.87
C LEU A 46 4.19 -9.68 5.33
N PHE A 47 3.14 -8.92 5.01
CA PHE A 47 3.21 -7.62 4.35
C PHE A 47 3.96 -7.63 3.02
N LEU A 48 3.74 -8.67 2.20
CA LEU A 48 4.49 -8.88 0.94
C LEU A 48 4.41 -7.70 -0.03
N ALA A 49 3.34 -6.90 0.02
CA ALA A 49 3.16 -5.77 -0.88
C ALA A 49 3.91 -4.51 -0.47
N LYS A 50 4.45 -4.46 0.75
CA LYS A 50 5.12 -3.27 1.33
C LYS A 50 6.14 -2.61 0.39
N PRO A 51 7.20 -3.31 -0.08
CA PRO A 51 8.24 -2.67 -0.88
C PRO A 51 7.71 -2.10 -2.21
N PHE A 52 6.65 -2.70 -2.74
CA PHE A 52 6.04 -2.29 -4.01
C PHE A 52 5.12 -1.10 -3.83
N TYR A 53 4.39 -1.01 -2.71
CA TYR A 53 3.62 0.20 -2.37
C TYR A 53 4.54 1.38 -2.07
N GLU A 54 5.65 1.16 -1.37
CA GLU A 54 6.65 2.21 -1.13
C GLU A 54 7.20 2.77 -2.46
N LYS A 55 7.61 1.89 -3.39
CA LYS A 55 8.06 2.33 -4.72
C LYS A 55 6.97 2.97 -5.56
N TYR A 56 5.73 2.48 -5.46
CA TYR A 56 4.60 3.13 -6.12
C TYR A 56 4.41 4.57 -5.62
N ILE A 57 4.41 4.79 -4.31
CA ILE A 57 4.25 6.12 -3.70
C ILE A 57 5.35 7.09 -4.17
N GLU A 58 6.60 6.62 -4.19
CA GLU A 58 7.76 7.40 -4.66
C GLU A 58 7.55 7.94 -6.08
N LEU A 59 6.98 7.11 -6.98
CA LEU A 59 6.83 7.45 -8.40
C LEU A 59 5.49 8.13 -8.73
N ALA A 60 4.41 7.79 -8.02
CA ALA A 60 3.05 8.28 -8.26
C ALA A 60 2.83 9.71 -7.77
N GLY A 61 3.76 10.27 -6.98
CA GLY A 61 3.70 11.64 -6.46
C GLY A 61 3.74 12.74 -7.53
N SER A 62 4.13 12.41 -8.77
CA SER A 62 4.17 13.34 -9.91
C SER A 62 2.78 13.77 -10.41
N ASP A 63 1.76 12.94 -10.20
CA ASP A 63 0.36 13.26 -10.52
C ASP A 63 -0.54 12.66 -9.44
N LYS A 64 -0.58 13.34 -8.29
CA LYS A 64 -1.32 12.86 -7.11
C LYS A 64 -2.81 12.75 -7.37
N GLU A 65 -3.39 13.64 -8.18
CA GLU A 65 -4.84 13.60 -8.44
C GLU A 65 -5.23 12.40 -9.29
N LYS A 66 -4.49 12.11 -10.36
CA LYS A 66 -4.73 10.91 -11.16
C LYS A 66 -4.55 9.62 -10.36
N ASN A 67 -3.62 9.63 -9.42
CA ASN A 67 -3.24 8.44 -8.64
C ASN A 67 -3.93 8.35 -7.27
N LYS A 68 -4.79 9.32 -6.93
CA LYS A 68 -5.37 9.51 -5.59
C LYS A 68 -5.94 8.24 -4.98
N ALA A 69 -6.81 7.53 -5.70
CA ALA A 69 -7.43 6.30 -5.19
C ALA A 69 -6.41 5.21 -4.86
N ASN A 70 -5.39 5.03 -5.71
CA ASN A 70 -4.35 4.04 -5.50
C ASN A 70 -3.34 4.47 -4.42
N LEU A 71 -3.07 5.77 -4.29
CA LEU A 71 -2.26 6.32 -3.21
C LEU A 71 -2.93 6.10 -1.85
N VAL A 72 -4.23 6.33 -1.74
CA VAL A 72 -5.02 6.02 -0.52
C VAL A 72 -4.88 4.55 -0.12
N ILE A 73 -4.97 3.62 -1.09
CA ILE A 73 -4.78 2.19 -0.82
C ILE A 73 -3.36 1.91 -0.31
N ALA A 74 -2.35 2.48 -0.98
CA ALA A 74 -0.94 2.28 -0.61
C ALA A 74 -0.63 2.86 0.77
N TYR A 75 -1.10 4.07 1.08
CA TYR A 75 -0.92 4.71 2.38
C TYR A 75 -1.61 3.93 3.50
N ASN A 76 -2.86 3.50 3.31
CA ASN A 76 -3.54 2.67 4.31
C ASN A 76 -2.80 1.36 4.55
N TYR A 77 -2.33 0.69 3.50
CA TYR A 77 -1.54 -0.54 3.63
C TYR A 77 -0.29 -0.33 4.50
N LEU A 78 0.48 0.73 4.22
CA LEU A 78 1.67 1.06 5.01
C LEU A 78 1.32 1.50 6.43
N ALA A 79 0.24 2.25 6.62
CA ALA A 79 -0.22 2.64 7.96
C ALA A 79 -0.48 1.41 8.83
N TYR A 80 -1.21 0.41 8.32
CA TYR A 80 -1.45 -0.84 9.04
C TYR A 80 -0.18 -1.64 9.30
N TYR A 81 0.76 -1.66 8.35
CA TYR A 81 2.09 -2.25 8.58
C TYR A 81 2.76 -1.62 9.81
N TYR A 82 2.81 -0.29 9.89
CA TYR A 82 3.47 0.37 11.01
C TYR A 82 2.72 0.23 12.34
N VAL A 83 1.38 0.11 12.33
CA VAL A 83 0.62 -0.31 13.53
C VAL A 83 1.08 -1.68 14.01
N GLN A 84 1.22 -2.65 13.09
CA GLN A 84 1.69 -4.00 13.45
C GLN A 84 3.14 -3.99 13.98
N GLN A 85 3.98 -3.07 13.49
CA GLN A 85 5.34 -2.87 14.01
C GLN A 85 5.39 -2.05 15.30
N SER A 86 4.24 -1.64 15.86
CA SER A 86 4.16 -0.73 17.01
C SER A 86 4.82 0.64 16.80
N ASP A 87 5.06 1.03 15.54
CA ASP A 87 5.55 2.35 15.17
C ASP A 87 4.37 3.29 14.92
N ASN A 88 3.80 3.77 16.03
CA ASN A 88 2.63 4.64 16.00
C ASN A 88 2.89 5.98 15.31
N ALA A 89 4.14 6.45 15.29
CA ALA A 89 4.52 7.70 14.65
C ALA A 89 4.43 7.58 13.12
N MET A 90 5.01 6.51 12.57
CA MET A 90 4.91 6.23 11.14
C MET A 90 3.49 5.86 10.73
N ALA A 91 2.79 5.06 11.54
CA ALA A 91 1.39 4.73 11.28
C ALA A 91 0.52 5.99 11.16
N LYS A 92 0.67 6.92 12.11
CA LYS A 92 -0.03 8.21 12.10
C LYS A 92 0.28 9.01 10.84
N THR A 93 1.56 9.11 10.46
CA THR A 93 1.98 9.81 9.25
C THR A 93 1.25 9.29 8.00
N TYR A 94 1.16 7.97 7.84
CA TYR A 94 0.49 7.40 6.68
C TYR A 94 -1.04 7.55 6.72
N PHE A 95 -1.67 7.44 7.89
CA PHE A 95 -3.11 7.73 8.00
C PHE A 95 -3.44 9.21 7.75
N GLU A 96 -2.56 10.14 8.15
CA GLU A 96 -2.69 11.57 7.81
C GLU A 96 -2.60 11.79 6.30
N LEU A 97 -1.66 11.11 5.62
CA LEU A 97 -1.58 11.14 4.14
C LEU A 97 -2.84 10.57 3.47
N THR A 98 -3.42 9.50 4.03
CA THR A 98 -4.71 8.99 3.56
C THR A 98 -5.80 10.04 3.70
N THR A 99 -6.00 10.60 4.89
CA THR A 99 -7.10 11.56 5.14
C THR A 99 -6.91 12.89 4.39
N SER A 100 -5.66 13.28 4.11
CA SER A 100 -5.37 14.43 3.25
C SER A 100 -5.85 14.22 1.81
N LEU A 101 -5.82 12.99 1.31
CA LEU A 101 -6.32 12.66 -0.03
C LEU A 101 -7.80 12.29 -0.02
N ASP A 102 -8.25 11.53 0.95
CA ASP A 102 -9.62 11.08 1.13
C ASP A 102 -10.08 11.33 2.58
N PRO A 103 -10.62 12.53 2.87
CA PRO A 103 -11.13 12.87 4.20
C PRO A 103 -12.32 12.01 4.64
N THR A 104 -12.95 11.29 3.71
CA THR A 104 -14.12 10.43 3.98
C THR A 104 -13.73 9.00 4.35
N ASN A 105 -12.43 8.69 4.35
CA ASN A 105 -11.92 7.38 4.73
C ASN A 105 -12.11 7.14 6.25
N GLN A 106 -13.24 6.53 6.62
CA GLN A 106 -13.60 6.29 8.02
C GLN A 106 -12.54 5.48 8.77
N GLN A 107 -11.92 4.49 8.12
CA GLN A 107 -10.89 3.65 8.73
C GLN A 107 -9.67 4.48 9.16
N ALA A 108 -9.19 5.36 8.28
CA ALA A 108 -8.05 6.23 8.60
C ALA A 108 -8.40 7.26 9.70
N VAL A 109 -9.60 7.83 9.66
CA VAL A 109 -10.08 8.77 10.68
C VAL A 109 -10.15 8.10 12.05
N GLU A 110 -10.73 6.91 12.14
CA GLU A 110 -10.81 6.15 13.39
C GLU A 110 -9.44 5.75 13.91
N ALA A 111 -8.55 5.28 13.05
CA ALA A 111 -7.19 4.91 13.42
C ALA A 111 -6.41 6.12 13.99
N LEU A 112 -6.51 7.29 13.37
CA LEU A 112 -5.91 8.52 13.90
C LEU A 112 -6.48 8.89 15.27
N ASN A 113 -7.79 8.76 15.48
CA ASN A 113 -8.40 9.03 16.78
C ASN A 113 -7.87 8.11 17.87
N ILE A 114 -7.63 6.84 17.57
CA ILE A 114 -7.04 5.87 18.51
C ILE A 114 -5.58 6.21 18.78
N LEU A 115 -4.78 6.41 17.74
CA LEU A 115 -3.35 6.70 17.84
C LEU A 115 -3.07 8.01 18.59
N ASN A 116 -3.92 9.03 18.41
CA ASN A 116 -3.81 10.30 19.13
C ASN A 116 -4.21 10.20 20.62
N LYS A 117 -5.03 9.21 20.99
CA LYS A 117 -5.44 8.98 22.39
C LYS A 117 -4.46 8.08 23.15
N GLY A 118 -3.82 7.12 22.48
CA GLY A 118 -2.87 6.16 23.06
C GLY A 118 -1.45 6.68 23.25
N GLY A 119 -1.13 7.90 22.80
CA GLY A 119 0.17 8.54 22.98
C GLY A 119 0.31 9.40 24.25
N LYS A 120 -0.53 9.17 25.27
CA LYS A 120 -0.46 9.84 26.59
C LYS A 120 -0.03 8.86 27.67
#